data_AF-A0A6P7T310-F1
#
_entry.id   AF-A0A6P7T310-F1
#
_cell.length_a   1.000
_cell.length_b   1.000
_cell.length_c   1.000
_cell.angle_alpha   90.00
_cell.angle_beta   90.00
_cell.angle_gamma   90.00
#
_symmetry.space_group_name_H-M   'P 1'
#
loop_
_entity.id
_entity.type
_entity.pdbx_description
1 polymer ?
#
loop_
_entity_poly.entity_id
_entity_poly.type
_entity_poly.pdbx_seq_one_letter_code
_entity_poly.pdbx_strand_id
1 'polypeptide(L)'
;MGMSLRKKYLIMGIITIFLFAGILLIDKHLKERLLHRQRILVNQLRETKFLLVLITTWNLSPEKLAIYENTARIWGSWPLLLQPVLFRPAIPTDNVSSSRLDTYLRKNWRIRNVTKVACGQIPVLKAMILEVLASFTDHDFYGYANADILFDESLINTLKSIKKKLPQNRPILIVGQRTNVKFTNSTYIVNSYNIRKIAESGILMRGIAIDYFITNRHFPWNQIFDFVIGRSRYDNWLIAFANSQNMTLIDATESLTAVHQTTSDGNYAGWRHPNKYCNVAIIKANPPKFKMTWGSTVCAPYYTKRNRESNEIDILYRRTSPSCKP
;
A
#
# COMPACT_ATOMS: atom_id res chain seq x y z
N MET A 1 -47.56 15.40 -24.59
CA MET A 1 -46.76 14.23 -25.01
C MET A 1 -46.27 13.49 -23.75
N GLY A 2 -47.21 12.89 -23.02
CA GLY A 2 -47.03 12.41 -21.66
C GLY A 2 -47.52 10.96 -21.52
N MET A 3 -46.85 10.07 -22.24
CA MET A 3 -46.94 8.62 -22.13
C MET A 3 -45.50 8.11 -22.33
N SER A 4 -44.83 7.36 -21.45
CA SER A 4 -45.19 6.86 -20.15
C SER A 4 -43.88 6.27 -19.55
N LEU A 5 -43.27 6.96 -18.57
CA LEU A 5 -42.24 6.35 -17.72
C LEU A 5 -42.83 5.20 -16.88
N ARG A 6 -44.13 5.25 -16.56
CA ARG A 6 -44.87 4.19 -15.84
C ARG A 6 -44.85 2.83 -16.57
N LYS A 7 -44.99 2.79 -17.90
CA LYS A 7 -44.86 1.54 -18.69
C LYS A 7 -43.44 0.96 -18.65
N LYS A 8 -42.38 1.78 -18.60
CA LYS A 8 -41.01 1.27 -18.49
C LYS A 8 -40.75 0.62 -17.13
N TYR A 9 -41.24 1.20 -16.04
CA TYR A 9 -41.17 0.58 -14.70
C TYR A 9 -42.12 -0.61 -14.53
N LEU A 10 -43.28 -0.61 -15.21
CA LEU A 10 -44.19 -1.75 -15.23
C LEU A 10 -43.58 -2.93 -16.00
N ILE A 11 -42.95 -2.69 -17.16
CA ILE A 11 -42.25 -3.72 -17.94
C ILE A 11 -41.04 -4.26 -17.18
N MET A 12 -40.26 -3.40 -16.51
CA MET A 12 -39.12 -3.84 -15.70
C MET A 12 -39.56 -4.60 -14.43
N GLY A 13 -40.65 -4.16 -13.78
CA GLY A 13 -41.26 -4.87 -12.65
C GLY A 13 -41.80 -6.24 -13.06
N ILE A 14 -42.42 -6.33 -14.23
CA ILE A 14 -42.91 -7.59 -14.82
C ILE A 14 -41.73 -8.53 -15.15
N ILE A 15 -40.63 -8.04 -15.73
CA ILE A 15 -39.41 -8.84 -15.99
C ILE A 15 -38.78 -9.35 -14.69
N THR A 16 -38.78 -8.56 -13.62
CA THR A 16 -38.21 -8.95 -12.31
C THR A 16 -39.10 -9.97 -11.59
N ILE A 17 -40.42 -9.85 -11.73
CA ILE A 17 -41.41 -10.80 -11.20
C ILE A 17 -41.41 -12.11 -12.01
N PHE A 18 -41.25 -12.08 -13.34
CA PHE A 18 -41.10 -13.29 -14.15
C PHE A 18 -39.76 -14.01 -13.93
N LEU A 19 -38.67 -13.29 -13.63
CA LEU A 19 -37.42 -13.90 -13.17
C LEU A 19 -37.60 -14.58 -11.79
N PHE A 20 -38.36 -13.98 -10.87
CA PHE A 20 -38.67 -14.57 -9.56
C PHE A 20 -39.65 -15.76 -9.64
N ALA A 21 -40.67 -15.68 -10.50
CA ALA A 21 -41.64 -16.76 -10.72
C ALA A 21 -41.03 -17.93 -11.51
N GLY A 22 -40.12 -17.66 -12.45
CA GLY A 22 -39.31 -18.70 -13.11
C GLY A 22 -38.41 -19.45 -12.13
N ILE A 23 -37.82 -18.76 -11.14
CA ILE A 23 -36.97 -19.36 -10.08
C ILE A 23 -37.79 -20.20 -9.08
N LEU A 24 -39.09 -19.97 -8.95
CA LEU A 24 -40.00 -20.80 -8.15
C LEU A 24 -40.44 -22.09 -8.86
N LEU A 25 -40.34 -22.15 -10.20
CA LEU A 25 -40.65 -23.32 -11.03
C LEU A 25 -39.41 -24.12 -11.49
N ILE A 26 -38.22 -23.67 -11.11
CA ILE A 26 -36.96 -24.31 -11.47
C ILE A 26 -36.66 -25.46 -10.51
N ASP A 27 -36.33 -26.63 -11.07
CA ASP A 27 -35.81 -27.81 -10.38
C ASP A 27 -34.83 -27.41 -9.26
N LYS A 28 -35.03 -27.95 -8.05
CA LYS A 28 -34.21 -27.67 -6.86
C LYS A 28 -32.71 -27.77 -7.15
N HIS A 29 -32.32 -28.72 -8.00
CA HIS A 29 -30.94 -28.96 -8.39
C HIS A 29 -30.38 -27.87 -9.33
N LEU A 30 -31.20 -27.32 -10.23
CA LEU A 30 -30.81 -26.19 -11.08
C LEU A 30 -30.70 -24.88 -10.26
N LYS A 31 -31.57 -24.69 -9.24
CA LYS A 31 -31.49 -23.57 -8.29
C LYS A 31 -30.19 -23.61 -7.47
N GLU A 32 -29.82 -24.78 -6.96
CA GLU A 32 -28.55 -24.98 -6.23
C GLU A 32 -27.32 -24.72 -7.13
N ARG A 33 -27.32 -25.18 -8.39
CA ARG A 33 -26.25 -24.89 -9.34
C ARG A 33 -26.12 -23.40 -9.65
N LEU A 34 -27.24 -22.68 -9.80
CA LEU A 34 -27.23 -21.23 -10.03
C LEU A 34 -26.71 -20.47 -8.81
N LEU A 35 -27.14 -20.82 -7.60
CA LEU A 35 -26.62 -20.25 -6.35
C LEU A 35 -25.13 -20.53 -6.16
N HIS A 36 -24.68 -21.74 -6.49
CA HIS A 36 -23.27 -22.11 -6.45
C HIS A 36 -22.43 -21.32 -7.46
N ARG A 37 -22.89 -21.21 -8.73
CA ARG A 37 -22.25 -20.36 -9.75
C ARG A 37 -22.22 -18.89 -9.33
N GLN A 38 -23.31 -18.36 -8.77
CA GLN A 38 -23.36 -17.00 -8.28
C GLN A 38 -22.38 -16.79 -7.13
N ARG A 39 -22.28 -17.73 -6.18
CA ARG A 39 -21.25 -17.70 -5.13
C ARG A 39 -19.83 -17.74 -5.69
N ILE A 40 -19.55 -18.58 -6.69
CA ILE A 40 -18.25 -18.62 -7.36
C ILE A 40 -17.94 -17.27 -8.01
N LEU A 41 -18.88 -16.71 -8.77
CA LEU A 41 -18.72 -15.40 -9.42
C LEU A 41 -18.51 -14.27 -8.41
N VAL A 42 -19.29 -14.25 -7.33
CA VAL A 42 -19.13 -13.28 -6.23
C VAL A 42 -17.79 -13.45 -5.53
N ASN A 43 -17.34 -14.69 -5.31
CA ASN A 43 -16.03 -14.98 -4.72
C ASN A 43 -14.89 -14.56 -5.66
N GLN A 44 -14.97 -14.85 -6.97
CA GLN A 44 -13.99 -14.38 -7.96
C GLN A 44 -13.98 -12.84 -8.07
N LEU A 45 -15.15 -12.19 -8.00
CA LEU A 45 -15.27 -10.73 -7.96
C LEU A 45 -14.72 -10.14 -6.65
N ARG A 46 -14.85 -10.84 -5.52
CA ARG A 46 -14.23 -10.45 -4.24
C ARG A 46 -12.72 -10.67 -4.27
N GLU A 47 -12.24 -11.78 -4.82
CA GLU A 47 -10.80 -12.07 -4.95
C GLU A 47 -10.06 -11.02 -5.79
N THR A 48 -10.78 -10.33 -6.66
CA THR A 48 -10.28 -9.28 -7.55
C THR A 48 -10.56 -7.86 -7.07
N LYS A 49 -11.18 -7.67 -5.89
CA LYS A 49 -11.41 -6.37 -5.26
C LYS A 49 -10.75 -6.34 -3.87
N PHE A 50 -10.51 -5.15 -3.33
CA PHE A 50 -10.00 -4.92 -1.98
C PHE A 50 -8.62 -5.55 -1.74
N LEU A 51 -7.67 -5.33 -2.64
CA LEU A 51 -6.35 -5.94 -2.53
C LEU A 51 -5.49 -5.30 -1.42
N LEU A 52 -5.44 -3.97 -1.38
CA LEU A 52 -4.51 -3.23 -0.54
C LEU A 52 -5.18 -2.02 0.11
N VAL A 53 -5.00 -1.88 1.42
CA VAL A 53 -5.11 -0.58 2.11
C VAL A 53 -3.71 0.00 2.25
N LEU A 54 -3.47 1.17 1.65
CA LEU A 54 -2.17 1.84 1.72
C LEU A 54 -2.32 3.16 2.45
N ILE A 55 -1.65 3.28 3.58
CA ILE A 55 -1.70 4.47 4.41
C ILE A 55 -0.49 5.38 4.13
N THR A 56 -0.68 6.67 4.33
CA THR A 56 0.41 7.64 4.30
C THR A 56 0.09 8.83 5.19
N THR A 57 1.05 9.73 5.33
CA THR A 57 0.88 11.02 6.02
C THR A 57 1.48 12.13 5.17
N TRP A 58 0.91 13.33 5.26
CA TRP A 58 1.42 14.49 4.54
C TRP A 58 1.96 15.53 5.50
N ASN A 59 3.06 16.17 5.07
CA ASN A 59 3.53 17.41 5.63
C ASN A 59 3.50 18.44 4.50
N LEU A 60 2.33 19.05 4.31
CA LEU A 60 2.08 19.86 3.12
C LEU A 60 2.91 21.16 3.19
N SER A 61 3.60 21.43 2.09
CA SER A 61 4.33 22.67 1.83
C SER A 61 4.13 23.06 0.36
N PRO A 62 4.38 24.32 -0.03
CA PRO A 62 4.29 24.73 -1.43
C PRO A 62 5.13 23.84 -2.37
N GLU A 63 6.31 23.40 -1.91
CA GLU A 63 7.19 22.50 -2.65
C GLU A 63 6.62 21.08 -2.79
N LYS A 64 5.95 20.56 -1.75
CA LYS A 64 5.40 19.20 -1.75
C LYS A 64 4.01 19.09 -2.37
N LEU A 65 3.33 20.20 -2.66
CA LEU A 65 1.97 20.20 -3.18
C LEU A 65 1.85 19.39 -4.49
N ALA A 66 2.67 19.68 -5.49
CA ALA A 66 2.65 18.96 -6.77
C ALA A 66 2.99 17.47 -6.60
N ILE A 67 3.88 17.15 -5.65
CA ILE A 67 4.30 15.78 -5.34
C ILE A 67 3.13 14.97 -4.77
N TYR A 68 2.41 15.55 -3.80
CA TYR A 68 1.25 14.91 -3.19
C TYR A 68 0.05 14.86 -4.14
N GLU A 69 -0.11 15.84 -5.03
CA GLU A 69 -1.12 15.78 -6.10
C GLU A 69 -0.87 14.60 -7.05
N ASN A 70 0.38 14.36 -7.43
CA ASN A 70 0.75 13.19 -8.22
C ASN A 70 0.40 11.90 -7.49
N THR A 71 0.79 11.77 -6.23
CA THR A 71 0.51 10.58 -5.41
C THR A 71 -1.00 10.38 -5.23
N ALA A 72 -1.74 11.44 -4.89
CA ALA A 72 -3.19 11.42 -4.70
C ALA A 72 -3.92 10.91 -5.92
N ARG A 73 -3.53 11.41 -7.11
CA ARG A 73 -4.11 11.02 -8.38
C ARG A 73 -3.74 9.59 -8.77
N ILE A 74 -2.47 9.20 -8.63
CA ILE A 74 -1.99 7.87 -9.04
C ILE A 74 -2.54 6.78 -8.15
N TRP A 75 -2.44 6.90 -6.82
CA TRP A 75 -2.98 5.86 -5.93
C TRP A 75 -4.51 5.79 -6.03
N GLY A 76 -5.16 6.93 -6.31
CA GLY A 76 -6.60 6.99 -6.55
C GLY A 76 -7.07 6.35 -7.86
N SER A 77 -6.18 5.92 -8.77
CA SER A 77 -6.55 5.35 -10.07
C SER A 77 -6.96 3.87 -10.02
N TRP A 78 -6.86 3.21 -8.86
CA TRP A 78 -7.25 1.80 -8.69
C TRP A 78 -8.33 1.62 -7.60
N PRO A 79 -9.50 2.28 -7.69
CA PRO A 79 -10.49 2.39 -6.60
C PRO A 79 -11.04 1.07 -6.07
N LEU A 80 -10.96 0.00 -6.86
CA LEU A 80 -11.44 -1.33 -6.45
C LEU A 80 -10.34 -2.21 -5.86
N LEU A 81 -9.07 -1.84 -6.02
CA LEU A 81 -7.91 -2.66 -5.64
C LEU A 81 -7.08 -1.99 -4.55
N LEU A 82 -7.00 -0.66 -4.58
CA LEU A 82 -6.26 0.15 -3.63
C LEU A 82 -7.22 1.11 -2.93
N GLN A 83 -7.31 0.98 -1.60
CA GLN A 83 -7.91 1.98 -0.73
C GLN A 83 -6.79 2.84 -0.13
N PRO A 84 -6.50 4.02 -0.69
CA PRO A 84 -5.53 4.92 -0.08
C PRO A 84 -6.14 5.62 1.15
N VAL A 85 -5.36 5.75 2.21
CA VAL A 85 -5.77 6.42 3.45
C VAL A 85 -4.73 7.47 3.83
N LEU A 86 -5.17 8.72 3.95
CA LEU A 86 -4.36 9.81 4.45
C LEU A 86 -4.61 9.99 5.95
N PHE A 87 -3.56 9.84 6.74
CA PHE A 87 -3.53 10.29 8.12
C PHE A 87 -2.96 11.71 8.19
N ARG A 88 -3.68 12.62 8.85
CA ARG A 88 -3.24 14.00 9.06
C ARG A 88 -3.58 14.47 10.48
N PRO A 89 -2.92 15.52 10.99
CA PRO A 89 -3.36 16.17 12.23
C PRO A 89 -4.82 16.61 12.13
N ALA A 90 -5.55 16.56 13.25
CA ALA A 90 -6.97 16.97 13.29
C ALA A 90 -7.15 18.46 12.93
N ILE A 91 -6.16 19.28 13.29
CA ILE A 91 -6.06 20.68 12.92
C ILE A 91 -4.89 20.79 11.93
N PRO A 92 -5.16 21.03 10.63
CA PRO A 92 -4.11 21.30 9.66
C PRO A 92 -3.24 22.46 10.13
N THR A 93 -1.92 22.28 10.09
CA THR A 93 -0.96 23.33 10.44
C THR A 93 -0.35 23.98 9.21
N ASP A 94 -0.70 23.49 8.02
CA ASP A 94 -0.24 24.01 6.75
C ASP A 94 -1.11 25.20 6.27
N ASN A 95 -0.47 26.24 5.77
CA ASN A 95 -1.12 27.40 5.17
C ASN A 95 -1.16 27.30 3.63
N VAL A 96 -1.28 26.09 3.08
CA VAL A 96 -1.18 25.83 1.64
C VAL A 96 -2.56 25.64 1.03
N SER A 97 -2.90 26.43 0.02
CA SER A 97 -4.13 26.21 -0.76
C SER A 97 -4.05 24.89 -1.53
N SER A 98 -4.95 23.96 -1.22
CA SER A 98 -4.91 22.56 -1.68
C SER A 98 -6.10 22.15 -2.55
N SER A 99 -6.81 23.09 -3.17
CA SER A 99 -8.11 22.83 -3.83
C SER A 99 -8.09 21.66 -4.85
N ARG A 100 -7.01 21.54 -5.63
CA ARG A 100 -6.83 20.43 -6.58
C ARG A 100 -6.49 19.12 -5.88
N LEU A 101 -5.62 19.14 -4.88
CA LEU A 101 -5.32 17.99 -4.04
C LEU A 101 -6.59 17.44 -3.36
N ASP A 102 -7.41 18.34 -2.80
CA ASP A 102 -8.71 18.01 -2.19
C ASP A 102 -9.67 17.36 -3.19
N THR A 103 -9.61 17.76 -4.45
CA THR A 103 -10.42 17.15 -5.52
C THR A 103 -10.04 15.69 -5.75
N TYR A 104 -8.76 15.32 -5.69
CA TYR A 104 -8.34 13.92 -5.77
C TYR A 104 -8.72 13.14 -4.51
N LEU A 105 -8.52 13.75 -3.34
CA LEU A 105 -8.84 13.14 -2.06
C LEU A 105 -10.32 12.78 -1.95
N ARG A 106 -11.23 13.67 -2.33
CA ARG A 106 -12.69 13.46 -2.21
C ARG A 106 -13.23 12.26 -3.01
N LYS A 107 -12.50 11.79 -4.02
CA LYS A 107 -12.97 10.70 -4.89
C LYS A 107 -12.81 9.34 -4.22
N ASN A 108 -11.56 8.94 -3.97
CA ASN A 108 -11.23 7.55 -3.62
C ASN A 108 -10.39 7.42 -2.33
N TRP A 109 -10.07 8.54 -1.66
CA TRP A 109 -9.27 8.51 -0.44
C TRP A 109 -10.15 8.47 0.81
N ARG A 110 -9.62 7.84 1.86
CA ARG A 110 -10.13 8.00 3.23
C ARG A 110 -9.19 8.91 3.99
N ILE A 111 -9.74 9.86 4.72
CA ILE A 111 -8.96 10.78 5.56
C ILE A 111 -9.23 10.41 7.01
N ARG A 112 -8.17 10.29 7.80
CA ARG A 112 -8.23 10.01 9.23
C ARG A 112 -7.35 10.97 10.02
N ASN A 113 -7.74 11.19 11.26
CA ASN A 113 -6.92 11.94 12.19
C ASN A 113 -5.85 11.02 12.75
N VAL A 114 -4.64 11.56 12.93
CA VAL A 114 -3.59 10.88 13.69
C VAL A 114 -4.01 10.79 15.15
N THR A 115 -4.12 9.57 15.70
CA THR A 115 -4.56 9.34 17.08
C THR A 115 -3.39 9.21 18.07
N LYS A 116 -2.20 8.85 17.59
CA LYS A 116 -1.01 8.66 18.42
C LYS A 116 0.22 9.28 17.76
N VAL A 117 0.93 10.05 18.57
CA VAL A 117 2.18 10.74 18.20
C VAL A 117 3.27 10.44 19.23
N ALA A 118 4.53 10.59 18.84
CA ALA A 118 5.68 10.53 19.73
C ALA A 118 6.82 11.43 19.23
N CYS A 119 7.85 11.62 20.07
CA CYS A 119 9.03 12.43 19.75
C CYS A 119 8.67 13.85 19.25
N GLY A 120 7.73 14.49 19.96
CA GLY A 120 7.00 15.67 19.51
C GLY A 120 5.64 15.25 18.94
N GLN A 121 5.24 15.85 17.82
CA GLN A 121 3.95 15.60 17.16
C GLN A 121 4.08 14.66 15.94
N ILE A 122 5.04 13.73 15.94
CA ILE A 122 5.24 12.84 14.79
C ILE A 122 4.33 11.60 14.92
N PRO A 123 3.55 11.25 13.88
CA PRO A 123 2.68 10.09 13.89
C PRO A 123 3.41 8.77 14.19
N VAL A 124 2.82 7.96 15.06
CA VAL A 124 3.31 6.61 15.35
C VAL A 124 2.77 5.64 14.31
N LEU A 125 3.68 4.97 13.60
CA LEU A 125 3.37 4.08 12.48
C LEU A 125 2.40 2.97 12.87
N LYS A 126 2.71 2.23 13.94
CA LYS A 126 1.94 1.05 14.32
C LYS A 126 0.49 1.40 14.67
N ALA A 127 0.26 2.56 15.28
CA ALA A 127 -1.08 3.00 15.67
C ALA A 127 -1.97 3.19 14.43
N MET A 128 -1.45 3.89 13.42
CA MET A 128 -2.17 4.10 12.15
C MET A 128 -2.46 2.77 11.44
N ILE A 129 -1.51 1.82 11.44
CA ILE A 129 -1.72 0.51 10.82
C ILE A 129 -2.80 -0.31 11.59
N LEU A 130 -2.74 -0.33 12.92
CA LEU A 130 -3.73 -1.04 13.74
C LEU A 130 -5.14 -0.48 13.53
N GLU A 131 -5.29 0.83 13.37
CA GLU A 131 -6.58 1.45 13.06
C GLU A 131 -7.17 0.99 11.73
N VAL A 132 -6.35 0.93 10.67
CA VAL A 132 -6.84 0.47 9.36
C VAL A 132 -7.09 -1.04 9.35
N LEU A 133 -6.30 -1.83 10.07
CA LEU A 133 -6.57 -3.26 10.25
C LEU A 133 -7.92 -3.49 10.93
N ALA A 134 -8.28 -2.67 11.91
CA ALA A 134 -9.56 -2.75 12.61
C ALA A 134 -10.74 -2.28 11.74
N SER A 135 -10.51 -1.30 10.85
CA SER A 135 -11.61 -0.67 10.09
C SER A 135 -11.85 -1.26 8.70
N PHE A 136 -10.82 -1.84 8.09
CA PHE A 136 -10.89 -2.44 6.76
C PHE A 136 -10.64 -3.93 6.92
N THR A 137 -11.70 -4.73 7.09
CA THR A 137 -11.59 -6.17 7.39
C THR A 137 -11.36 -7.02 6.15
N ASP A 138 -11.88 -6.57 5.02
CA ASP A 138 -12.04 -7.36 3.80
C ASP A 138 -10.87 -7.24 2.81
N HIS A 139 -9.74 -6.65 3.23
CA HIS A 139 -8.57 -6.48 2.36
C HIS A 139 -7.49 -7.52 2.63
N ASP A 140 -6.77 -7.94 1.58
CA ASP A 140 -5.69 -8.93 1.69
C ASP A 140 -4.43 -8.33 2.35
N PHE A 141 -4.08 -7.11 1.94
CA PHE A 141 -2.85 -6.44 2.34
C PHE A 141 -3.10 -5.05 2.96
N TYR A 142 -2.16 -4.66 3.82
CA TYR A 142 -2.12 -3.39 4.56
C TYR A 142 -0.69 -2.89 4.55
N GLY A 143 -0.49 -1.63 4.21
CA GLY A 143 0.86 -1.09 4.16
C GLY A 143 0.90 0.39 4.45
N TYR A 144 2.11 0.89 4.58
CA TYR A 144 2.41 2.31 4.57
C TYR A 144 3.41 2.58 3.45
N ALA A 145 3.26 3.73 2.81
CA ALA A 145 4.29 4.28 1.94
C ALA A 145 4.45 5.78 2.18
N ASN A 146 5.65 6.30 1.99
CA ASN A 146 5.87 7.74 2.01
C ASN A 146 5.09 8.41 0.87
N ALA A 147 4.62 9.62 1.14
CA ALA A 147 3.70 10.34 0.26
C ALA A 147 4.32 10.84 -1.05
N ASP A 148 5.64 10.75 -1.18
CA ASP A 148 6.40 11.07 -2.38
C ASP A 148 6.72 9.82 -3.23
N ILE A 149 6.15 8.66 -2.91
CA ILE A 149 6.28 7.42 -3.68
C ILE A 149 5.13 7.26 -4.68
N LEU A 150 5.50 7.12 -5.95
CA LEU A 150 4.61 6.73 -7.04
C LEU A 150 4.79 5.24 -7.38
N PHE A 151 3.68 4.56 -7.62
CA PHE A 151 3.65 3.18 -8.08
C PHE A 151 2.99 3.10 -9.46
N ASP A 152 3.41 2.16 -10.30
CA ASP A 152 2.67 1.77 -11.51
C ASP A 152 1.79 0.52 -11.24
N GLU A 153 1.19 -0.04 -12.28
CA GLU A 153 0.35 -1.26 -12.17
C GLU A 153 1.12 -2.48 -11.65
N SER A 154 2.45 -2.44 -11.62
CA SER A 154 3.26 -3.54 -11.09
C SER A 154 3.08 -3.75 -9.58
N LEU A 155 2.66 -2.73 -8.82
CA LEU A 155 2.24 -2.87 -7.42
C LEU A 155 1.10 -3.89 -7.32
N ILE A 156 0.02 -3.64 -8.06
CA ILE A 156 -1.18 -4.50 -8.06
C ILE A 156 -0.84 -5.90 -8.58
N ASN A 157 -0.10 -5.99 -9.68
CA ASN A 157 0.26 -7.28 -10.28
C ASN A 157 1.15 -8.11 -9.35
N THR A 158 2.12 -7.48 -8.67
CA THR A 158 2.99 -8.15 -7.70
C THR A 158 2.18 -8.69 -6.53
N LEU A 159 1.31 -7.87 -5.92
CA LEU A 159 0.48 -8.29 -4.79
C LEU A 159 -0.52 -9.39 -5.16
N LYS A 160 -1.13 -9.32 -6.35
CA LYS A 160 -1.99 -10.41 -6.86
C LYS A 160 -1.21 -11.72 -7.01
N SER A 161 0.02 -11.66 -7.52
CA SER A 161 0.85 -12.86 -7.65
C SER A 161 1.23 -13.44 -6.28
N ILE A 162 1.62 -12.58 -5.33
CA ILE A 162 1.92 -12.99 -3.94
C ILE A 162 0.70 -13.64 -3.29
N LYS A 163 -0.48 -13.02 -3.40
CA LYS A 163 -1.75 -13.59 -2.90
C LYS A 163 -2.03 -14.97 -3.49
N LYS A 164 -1.85 -15.13 -4.80
CA LYS A 164 -2.11 -16.38 -5.53
C LYS A 164 -1.11 -17.48 -5.18
N LYS A 165 0.17 -17.15 -5.04
CA LYS A 165 1.27 -18.13 -4.95
C LYS A 165 1.67 -18.48 -3.52
N LEU A 166 1.33 -17.67 -2.51
CA LEU A 166 1.69 -17.92 -1.10
C LEU A 166 0.47 -18.11 -0.20
N PRO A 167 0.58 -19.00 0.82
CA PRO A 167 -0.41 -19.09 1.88
C PRO A 167 -0.56 -17.76 2.63
N GLN A 168 -1.80 -17.28 2.76
CA GLN A 168 -2.10 -16.03 3.45
C GLN A 168 -2.29 -16.18 4.96
N ASN A 169 -2.14 -17.38 5.51
CA ASN A 169 -2.35 -17.71 6.93
C ASN A 169 -1.09 -17.54 7.80
N ARG A 170 0.01 -17.02 7.25
CA ARG A 170 1.26 -16.75 7.96
C ARG A 170 1.62 -15.27 7.82
N PRO A 171 2.38 -14.68 8.76
CA PRO A 171 2.84 -13.29 8.64
C PRO A 171 3.68 -13.07 7.38
N ILE A 172 3.30 -12.07 6.58
CA ILE A 172 4.03 -11.64 5.38
C ILE A 172 4.47 -10.19 5.56
N LEU A 173 5.73 -9.90 5.22
CA LEU A 173 6.26 -8.56 5.02
C LEU A 173 6.84 -8.43 3.61
N ILE A 174 6.36 -7.46 2.86
CA ILE A 174 6.77 -7.12 1.50
C ILE A 174 7.41 -5.74 1.54
N VAL A 175 8.65 -5.64 1.11
CA VAL A 175 9.44 -4.42 1.05
C VAL A 175 10.10 -4.32 -0.32
N GLY A 176 10.72 -3.19 -0.63
CA GLY A 176 11.59 -3.10 -1.78
C GLY A 176 12.26 -1.74 -1.90
N GLN A 177 13.15 -1.63 -2.87
CA GLN A 177 13.87 -0.42 -3.19
C GLN A 177 12.96 0.53 -3.99
N ARG A 178 13.29 1.82 -3.90
CA ARG A 178 12.70 2.87 -4.73
C ARG A 178 13.73 3.40 -5.71
N THR A 179 13.27 3.93 -6.82
CA THR A 179 14.09 4.66 -7.78
C THR A 179 13.95 6.15 -7.54
N ASN A 180 15.04 6.81 -7.16
CA ASN A 180 15.05 8.26 -6.94
C ASN A 180 15.10 8.99 -8.28
N VAL A 181 14.10 9.83 -8.52
CA VAL A 181 14.02 10.67 -9.73
C VAL A 181 13.93 12.13 -9.29
N LYS A 182 14.62 13.02 -10.00
CA LYS A 182 14.61 14.46 -9.70
C LYS A 182 13.29 15.08 -10.17
N PHE A 183 12.52 15.63 -9.23
CA PHE A 183 11.21 16.26 -9.45
C PHE A 183 11.22 17.74 -9.03
N THR A 184 12.29 18.47 -9.35
CA THR A 184 12.47 19.87 -8.89
C THR A 184 11.57 20.89 -9.58
N ASN A 185 10.95 20.53 -10.72
CA ASN A 185 10.17 21.47 -11.53
C ASN A 185 8.65 21.24 -11.43
N SER A 186 8.17 20.60 -10.35
CA SER A 186 6.73 20.34 -10.14
C SER A 186 6.06 19.63 -11.33
N THR A 187 6.74 18.65 -11.92
CA THR A 187 6.22 17.93 -13.08
C THR A 187 4.94 17.17 -12.71
N TYR A 188 3.85 17.55 -13.35
CA TYR A 188 2.57 16.87 -13.20
C TYR A 188 2.57 15.58 -14.03
N ILE A 189 2.36 14.45 -13.37
CA ILE A 189 2.16 13.16 -14.04
C ILE A 189 0.68 13.08 -14.45
N VAL A 190 0.30 12.29 -15.46
CA VAL A 190 -1.12 12.22 -15.90
C VAL A 190 -1.74 10.85 -15.62
N ASN A 191 -0.96 9.77 -15.71
CA ASN A 191 -1.41 8.41 -15.43
C ASN A 191 -0.25 7.54 -14.92
N SER A 192 -0.56 6.34 -14.45
CA SER A 192 0.40 5.39 -13.88
C SER A 192 1.31 4.72 -14.92
N TYR A 193 0.88 4.65 -16.19
CA TYR A 193 1.63 4.00 -17.28
C TYR A 193 3.02 4.63 -17.51
N ASN A 194 3.15 5.93 -17.27
CA ASN A 194 4.41 6.63 -17.46
C ASN A 194 5.42 6.42 -16.32
N ILE A 195 5.01 5.89 -15.17
CA ILE A 195 5.88 5.80 -13.98
C ILE A 195 7.07 4.87 -14.21
N ARG A 196 6.88 3.76 -14.92
CA ARG A 196 7.99 2.86 -15.29
C ARG A 196 9.03 3.57 -16.16
N LYS A 197 8.58 4.32 -17.17
CA LYS A 197 9.44 5.12 -18.04
C LYS A 197 10.15 6.22 -17.26
N ILE A 198 9.48 6.86 -16.31
CA ILE A 198 10.08 7.86 -15.43
C ILE A 198 11.20 7.22 -14.58
N ALA A 199 10.99 6.00 -14.08
CA ALA A 199 11.99 5.28 -13.29
C ALA A 199 13.29 5.02 -14.07
N GLU A 200 13.24 4.87 -15.40
CA GLU A 200 14.43 4.68 -16.24
C GLU A 200 15.38 5.88 -16.19
N SER A 201 14.89 7.08 -15.86
CA SER A 201 15.71 8.28 -15.69
C SER A 201 16.35 8.42 -14.30
N GLY A 202 15.99 7.54 -13.36
CA GLY A 202 16.38 7.65 -11.96
C GLY A 202 17.50 6.71 -11.55
N ILE A 203 17.82 6.75 -10.26
CA ILE A 203 18.83 5.89 -9.64
C ILE A 203 18.14 4.99 -8.61
N LEU A 204 18.28 3.67 -8.78
CA LEU A 204 17.79 2.70 -7.81
C LEU A 204 18.50 2.91 -6.47
N MET A 205 17.73 3.25 -5.44
CA MET A 205 18.26 3.57 -4.12
C MET A 205 18.71 2.29 -3.41
N ARG A 206 19.75 2.38 -2.58
CA ARG A 206 20.26 1.25 -1.77
C ARG A 206 19.15 0.60 -0.95
N GLY A 207 19.20 -0.73 -0.81
CA GLY A 207 18.27 -1.58 -0.04
C GLY A 207 18.13 -1.32 1.46
N ILE A 208 18.68 -0.21 1.96
CA ILE A 208 18.56 0.24 3.34
C ILE A 208 17.66 1.47 3.48
N ALA A 209 17.23 2.08 2.39
CA ALA A 209 16.29 3.19 2.39
C ALA A 209 14.96 2.67 1.82
N ILE A 210 14.04 2.33 2.72
CA ILE A 210 12.79 1.68 2.38
C ILE A 210 11.64 2.61 2.72
N ASP A 211 10.88 2.96 1.69
CA ASP A 211 9.85 3.99 1.79
C ASP A 211 8.45 3.42 1.58
N TYR A 212 8.34 2.10 1.48
CA TYR A 212 7.08 1.38 1.58
C TYR A 212 7.28 0.02 2.22
N PHE A 213 6.28 -0.42 2.97
CA PHE A 213 6.20 -1.77 3.52
C PHE A 213 4.74 -2.19 3.54
N ILE A 214 4.51 -3.40 3.06
CA ILE A 214 3.18 -3.98 2.87
C ILE A 214 3.16 -5.31 3.61
N THR A 215 2.10 -5.55 4.35
CA THR A 215 1.91 -6.72 5.20
C THR A 215 0.56 -7.34 4.91
N ASN A 216 0.40 -8.62 5.22
CA ASN A 216 -0.95 -9.17 5.38
C ASN A 216 -1.46 -8.92 6.81
N ARG A 217 -2.74 -9.24 7.06
CA ARG A 217 -3.36 -9.07 8.39
C ARG A 217 -2.64 -9.82 9.52
N HIS A 218 -1.92 -10.90 9.21
CA HIS A 218 -1.25 -11.73 10.22
C HIS A 218 0.09 -11.17 10.69
N PHE A 219 0.63 -10.13 10.06
CA PHE A 219 1.84 -9.47 10.55
C PHE A 219 1.60 -8.85 11.95
N PRO A 220 2.43 -9.16 12.97
CA PRO A 220 2.14 -8.82 14.35
C PRO A 220 2.50 -7.36 14.68
N TRP A 221 1.71 -6.42 14.16
CA TRP A 221 1.88 -4.98 14.40
C TRP A 221 1.85 -4.58 15.89
N ASN A 222 1.24 -5.41 16.74
CA ASN A 222 1.23 -5.23 18.19
C ASN A 222 2.61 -5.43 18.85
N GLN A 223 3.51 -6.20 18.23
CA GLN A 223 4.88 -6.42 18.71
C GLN A 223 5.86 -5.34 18.25
N ILE A 224 5.44 -4.46 17.33
CA ILE A 224 6.28 -3.38 16.81
C ILE A 224 6.35 -2.26 17.85
N PHE A 225 7.52 -1.67 18.02
CA PHE A 225 7.68 -0.50 18.89
C PHE A 225 6.94 0.72 18.33
N ASP A 226 6.75 1.75 19.16
CA ASP A 226 6.11 3.01 18.77
C ASP A 226 7.01 3.87 17.86
N PHE A 227 7.45 3.30 16.74
CA PHE A 227 8.25 4.02 15.77
C PHE A 227 7.47 5.18 15.16
N VAL A 228 8.16 6.29 15.03
CA VAL A 228 7.64 7.47 14.35
C VAL A 228 8.11 7.47 12.90
N ILE A 229 7.23 7.88 12.00
CA ILE A 229 7.51 7.94 10.56
C ILE A 229 8.49 9.05 10.21
N GLY A 230 9.13 8.96 9.04
CA GLY A 230 10.05 10.00 8.54
C GLY A 230 11.35 10.16 9.34
N ARG A 231 11.66 9.22 10.24
CA ARG A 231 12.91 9.17 11.02
C ARG A 231 13.65 7.87 10.72
N SER A 232 14.97 7.86 10.87
CA SER A 232 15.78 6.70 10.44
C SER A 232 15.45 5.40 11.20
N ARG A 233 15.83 4.24 10.65
CA ARG A 233 15.94 2.92 11.29
C ARG A 233 14.69 2.06 11.46
N TYR A 234 13.49 2.62 11.49
CA TYR A 234 12.27 1.81 11.73
C TYR A 234 12.03 0.81 10.59
N ASP A 235 12.28 1.24 9.36
CA ASP A 235 12.24 0.41 8.16
C ASP A 235 13.21 -0.78 8.23
N ASN A 236 14.47 -0.52 8.56
CA ASN A 236 15.48 -1.56 8.69
C ASN A 236 15.17 -2.50 9.86
N TRP A 237 14.63 -1.96 10.96
CA TRP A 237 14.22 -2.76 12.10
C TRP A 237 13.06 -3.70 11.73
N LEU A 238 12.07 -3.26 10.96
CA LEU A 238 10.96 -4.11 10.50
C LEU A 238 11.46 -5.34 9.72
N ILE A 239 12.43 -5.14 8.83
CA ILE A 239 13.06 -6.23 8.06
C ILE A 239 13.77 -7.22 9.00
N ALA A 240 14.59 -6.71 9.92
CA ALA A 240 15.32 -7.55 10.86
C ALA A 240 14.38 -8.31 11.82
N PHE A 241 13.32 -7.65 12.29
CA PHE A 241 12.27 -8.26 13.09
C PHE A 241 11.60 -9.41 12.35
N ALA A 242 11.12 -9.19 11.12
CA ALA A 242 10.50 -10.24 10.31
C ALA A 242 11.43 -11.45 10.09
N ASN A 243 12.71 -11.19 9.82
CA ASN A 243 13.73 -12.24 9.70
C ASN A 243 13.95 -13.01 11.01
N SER A 244 14.07 -12.30 12.15
CA SER A 244 14.29 -12.93 13.46
C SER A 244 13.13 -13.84 13.88
N GLN A 245 11.93 -13.55 13.38
CA GLN A 245 10.70 -14.30 13.67
C GLN A 245 10.37 -15.33 12.57
N ASN A 246 11.29 -15.56 11.61
CA ASN A 246 11.11 -16.50 10.50
C ASN A 246 9.80 -16.28 9.71
N MET A 247 9.41 -15.01 9.52
CA MET A 247 8.23 -14.62 8.74
C MET A 247 8.53 -14.72 7.24
N THR A 248 7.47 -14.72 6.43
CA THR A 248 7.62 -14.59 4.97
C THR A 248 8.01 -13.16 4.62
N LEU A 249 9.33 -12.93 4.49
CA LEU A 249 9.89 -11.65 4.08
C LEU A 249 10.25 -11.67 2.60
N ILE A 250 9.68 -10.72 1.84
CA ILE A 250 9.76 -10.65 0.39
C ILE A 250 10.33 -9.30 -0.04
N ASP A 251 11.37 -9.33 -0.87
CA ASP A 251 11.86 -8.17 -1.61
C ASP A 251 11.19 -8.08 -2.98
N ALA A 252 10.35 -7.07 -3.15
CA ALA A 252 9.58 -6.84 -4.37
C ALA A 252 10.31 -6.00 -5.43
N THR A 253 11.56 -5.61 -5.19
CA THR A 253 12.29 -4.66 -6.03
C THR A 253 12.29 -5.01 -7.52
N GLU A 254 12.44 -6.28 -7.90
CA GLU A 254 12.54 -6.68 -9.32
C GLU A 254 11.18 -6.75 -10.05
N SER A 255 10.05 -6.76 -9.33
CA SER A 255 8.72 -6.82 -9.96
C SER A 255 7.83 -5.63 -9.66
N LEU A 256 8.19 -4.77 -8.70
CA LEU A 256 7.41 -3.63 -8.24
C LEU A 256 8.20 -2.32 -8.45
N THR A 257 7.71 -1.48 -9.35
CA THR A 257 8.25 -0.14 -9.59
C THR A 257 7.75 0.85 -8.52
N ALA A 258 8.67 1.37 -7.71
CA ALA A 258 8.42 2.48 -6.79
C ALA A 258 9.32 3.66 -7.18
N VAL A 259 8.73 4.80 -7.54
CA VAL A 259 9.47 6.03 -7.90
C VAL A 259 9.37 7.04 -6.78
N HIS A 260 10.51 7.48 -6.27
CA HIS A 260 10.59 8.58 -5.31
C HIS A 260 10.74 9.92 -6.03
N GLN A 261 9.77 10.79 -5.79
CA GLN A 261 9.73 12.15 -6.34
C GLN A 261 10.65 13.07 -5.53
N THR A 262 11.94 13.07 -5.87
CA THR A 262 12.97 13.80 -5.11
C THR A 262 12.88 15.31 -5.38
N THR A 263 12.53 16.07 -4.34
CA THR A 263 12.48 17.54 -4.35
C THR A 263 13.81 18.14 -3.87
N SER A 264 13.87 19.46 -3.63
CA SER A 264 15.10 20.16 -3.24
C SER A 264 15.56 19.80 -1.81
N ASP A 265 14.64 19.32 -0.98
CA ASP A 265 14.93 18.68 0.31
C ASP A 265 15.84 17.45 0.20
N GLY A 266 15.88 16.79 -0.96
CA GLY A 266 16.78 15.68 -1.28
C GLY A 266 16.49 14.38 -0.52
N ASN A 267 17.23 13.34 -0.89
CA ASN A 267 16.98 11.96 -0.43
C ASN A 267 17.27 11.69 1.06
N TYR A 268 17.87 12.65 1.76
CA TYR A 268 18.32 12.52 3.15
C TYR A 268 17.67 13.54 4.10
N ALA A 269 16.54 14.15 3.71
CA ALA A 269 15.84 15.17 4.50
C ALA A 269 15.59 14.73 5.96
N GLY A 270 15.31 13.44 6.18
CA GLY A 270 15.16 12.83 7.51
C GLY A 270 16.31 13.13 8.50
N TRP A 271 17.53 13.30 8.00
CA TRP A 271 18.75 13.55 8.81
C TRP A 271 18.93 15.00 9.23
N ARG A 272 18.13 15.93 8.69
CA ARG A 272 18.19 17.37 9.03
C ARG A 272 17.25 17.73 10.18
N HIS A 273 16.33 16.84 10.55
CA HIS A 273 15.38 17.11 11.63
C HIS A 273 16.03 17.00 13.02
N PRO A 274 15.62 17.82 14.00
CA PRO A 274 16.16 17.79 15.36
C PRO A 274 15.95 16.43 16.04
N ASN A 275 14.84 15.74 15.75
CA ASN A 275 14.49 14.43 16.31
C ASN A 275 14.87 13.24 15.40
N LYS A 276 15.89 13.38 14.55
CA LYS A 276 16.39 12.33 13.63
C LYS A 276 16.75 10.98 14.28
N TYR A 277 17.10 11.00 15.57
CA TYR A 277 17.49 9.82 16.35
C TYR A 277 16.37 9.25 17.22
N CYS A 278 15.13 9.73 17.11
CA CYS A 278 14.00 9.23 17.91
C CYS A 278 13.89 7.69 17.87
N ASN A 279 13.77 7.11 16.68
CA ASN A 279 13.67 5.65 16.52
C ASN A 279 14.95 4.92 16.97
N VAL A 280 16.13 5.55 16.86
CA VAL A 280 17.38 4.98 17.41
C VAL A 280 17.29 4.86 18.93
N ALA A 281 16.75 5.88 19.61
CA ALA A 281 16.56 5.85 21.06
C ALA A 281 15.55 4.77 21.46
N ILE A 282 14.44 4.65 20.73
CA ILE A 282 13.43 3.58 20.93
C ILE A 282 14.10 2.20 20.80
N ILE A 283 14.88 1.96 19.75
CA ILE A 283 15.58 0.67 19.56
C ILE A 283 16.56 0.40 20.70
N LYS A 284 17.36 1.40 21.11
CA LYS A 284 18.35 1.22 22.17
C LYS A 284 17.73 0.90 23.53
N ALA A 285 16.53 1.42 23.79
CA ALA A 285 15.81 1.18 25.04
C ALA A 285 15.16 -0.22 25.12
N ASN A 286 15.11 -0.98 24.01
CA ASN A 286 14.39 -2.26 23.94
C ASN A 286 15.31 -3.39 23.44
N PRO A 287 15.73 -4.35 24.30
CA PRO A 287 16.46 -5.53 23.85
C PRO A 287 15.58 -6.51 23.04
N PRO A 288 16.15 -7.39 22.20
CA PRO A 288 17.58 -7.57 21.94
C PRO A 288 18.18 -6.47 21.04
N LYS A 289 19.51 -6.33 21.08
CA LYS A 289 20.22 -5.32 20.28
C LYS A 289 20.03 -5.57 18.79
N PHE A 290 19.61 -4.54 18.06
CA PHE A 290 19.49 -4.54 16.60
C PHE A 290 20.78 -4.07 15.92
N LYS A 291 21.27 -4.80 14.91
CA LYS A 291 22.30 -4.31 13.98
C LYS A 291 21.67 -3.94 12.64
N MET A 292 22.11 -2.80 12.12
CA MET A 292 21.63 -2.26 10.85
C MET A 292 21.83 -3.17 9.64
N THR A 293 22.86 -4.00 9.66
CA THR A 293 23.15 -4.95 8.58
C THR A 293 22.05 -6.00 8.42
N TRP A 294 21.24 -6.24 9.44
CA TRP A 294 20.11 -7.17 9.40
C TRP A 294 18.89 -6.64 8.64
N GLY A 295 18.84 -5.32 8.43
CA GLY A 295 17.65 -4.61 7.98
C GLY A 295 17.72 -4.10 6.54
N SER A 296 18.34 -4.85 5.63
CA SER A 296 18.43 -4.50 4.20
C SER A 296 17.50 -5.38 3.37
N THR A 297 16.99 -4.90 2.23
CA THR A 297 16.14 -5.71 1.33
C THR A 297 16.82 -7.01 0.89
N VAL A 298 18.15 -7.00 0.69
CA VAL A 298 18.92 -8.21 0.37
C VAL A 298 18.90 -9.28 1.47
N CYS A 299 18.46 -8.91 2.68
CA CYS A 299 18.22 -9.84 3.78
C CYS A 299 16.85 -10.51 3.71
N ALA A 300 15.98 -10.14 2.76
CA ALA A 300 14.78 -10.91 2.44
C ALA A 300 15.16 -12.22 1.73
N PRO A 301 14.79 -13.40 2.26
CA PRO A 301 15.08 -14.68 1.63
C PRO A 301 14.25 -14.91 0.36
N TYR A 302 13.06 -14.32 0.27
CA TYR A 302 12.25 -14.36 -0.95
C TYR A 302 12.35 -13.05 -1.71
N TYR A 303 12.26 -13.11 -3.03
CA TYR A 303 12.16 -11.94 -3.89
C TYR A 303 11.23 -12.20 -5.07
N THR A 304 10.58 -11.16 -5.57
CA THR A 304 9.68 -11.30 -6.73
C THR A 304 10.31 -10.77 -8.00
N LYS A 305 10.15 -11.50 -9.09
CA LYS A 305 10.71 -11.15 -10.40
C LYS A 305 9.71 -11.43 -11.50
N ARG A 306 9.63 -10.54 -12.50
CA ARG A 306 8.83 -10.80 -13.70
C ARG A 306 9.56 -11.81 -14.59
N ASN A 307 8.89 -12.92 -14.88
CA ASN A 307 9.32 -13.90 -15.85
C ASN A 307 9.17 -13.32 -17.26
N ARG A 308 10.22 -13.39 -18.08
CA ARG A 308 10.20 -12.79 -19.43
C ARG A 308 9.39 -13.61 -20.44
N GLU A 309 9.25 -14.91 -20.22
CA GLU A 309 8.56 -15.83 -21.13
C GLU A 309 7.06 -15.89 -20.82
N SER A 310 6.70 -16.14 -19.56
CA SER A 310 5.29 -16.25 -19.15
C SER A 310 4.63 -14.91 -18.84
N ASN A 311 5.41 -13.84 -18.70
CA ASN A 311 4.98 -12.53 -18.18
C ASN A 311 4.35 -12.58 -16.77
N GLU A 312 4.44 -13.73 -16.09
CA GLU A 312 4.03 -13.86 -14.70
C GLU A 312 5.07 -13.26 -13.75
N ILE A 313 4.68 -13.07 -12.49
CA ILE A 313 5.61 -12.70 -11.41
C ILE A 313 5.91 -13.95 -10.60
N ASP A 314 7.17 -14.35 -10.58
CA ASP A 314 7.67 -15.48 -9.80
C ASP A 314 8.12 -15.02 -8.41
N ILE A 315 8.02 -15.92 -7.45
CA ILE A 315 8.52 -15.74 -6.09
C ILE A 315 9.68 -16.71 -5.93
N LEU A 316 10.88 -16.15 -5.94
CA LEU A 316 12.13 -16.89 -5.96
C LEU A 316 12.79 -16.82 -4.59
N TYR A 317 13.62 -17.80 -4.28
CA TYR A 317 14.40 -17.85 -3.05
C TYR A 317 15.85 -17.48 -3.32
N ARG A 318 16.47 -16.74 -2.40
CA ARG A 318 17.91 -16.48 -2.37
C ARG A 318 18.49 -16.78 -1.00
N ARG A 319 19.73 -17.29 -0.99
CA ARG A 319 20.50 -17.45 0.24
C ARG A 319 20.93 -16.08 0.75
N THR A 320 20.56 -15.74 1.97
CA THR A 320 20.93 -14.47 2.60
C THR A 320 22.29 -14.57 3.27
N SER A 321 23.01 -13.44 3.35
CA SER A 321 24.31 -13.34 4.02
C SER A 321 24.20 -13.69 5.51
N PRO A 322 25.23 -14.28 6.15
CA PRO A 322 25.29 -14.40 7.61
C PRO A 322 25.10 -13.06 8.33
N SER A 323 25.49 -11.94 7.69
CA SER A 323 25.31 -10.59 8.22
C SER A 323 23.85 -10.11 8.25
N CYS A 324 22.89 -10.91 7.79
CA CYS A 324 21.46 -10.62 7.77
C CYS A 324 20.67 -11.16 8.98
N LYS A 325 21.33 -11.85 9.90
CA LYS A 325 20.69 -12.46 11.08
C LYS A 325 21.43 -12.06 12.36
N PRO A 326 20.73 -12.03 13.52
CA PRO A 326 21.33 -11.90 14.84
C PRO A 326 22.57 -12.74 15.06
#